data_AF-A0A6G0X8C2-F1
#
_entry.id   AF-A0A6G0X8C2-F1
#
_cell.length_a   1.000
_cell.length_b   1.000
_cell.length_c   1.000
_cell.angle_alpha   90.00
_cell.angle_beta   90.00
_cell.angle_gamma   90.00
#
_symmetry.space_group_name_H-M   'P 1'
#
loop_
_entity.id
_entity.type
_entity.pdbx_description
1 polymer ?
#
loop_
_entity_poly.entity_id
_entity_poly.type
_entity_poly.pdbx_seq_one_letter_code
_entity_poly.pdbx_strand_id
1 'polypeptide(L)'
;MTTTTESTTASLSSTRPLNSVKSDLAVHSLKLSPEAGNARYLDASLPYVPIFEEQYGPEVSSSLQTKYYTITESGQAGIEAATSSLHDLFVQATEFVLTHANDYAPRFHIPDALWPRIHESWAKQ
;
A
#
# COMPACT_ATOMS: atom_id res chain seq x y z
N MET A 1 26.16 -17.60 -53.92
CA MET A 1 26.35 -17.72 -52.47
C MET A 1 25.96 -16.40 -51.85
N THR A 2 24.73 -16.28 -51.37
CA THR A 2 24.21 -15.10 -50.68
C THR A 2 23.59 -15.61 -49.39
N THR A 3 24.35 -15.52 -48.30
CA THR A 3 23.90 -15.84 -46.95
C THR A 3 23.12 -14.65 -46.41
N THR A 4 21.80 -14.78 -46.36
CA THR A 4 20.89 -13.90 -45.62
C THR A 4 21.01 -14.24 -44.14
N THR A 5 21.57 -13.34 -43.34
CA THR A 5 21.55 -13.40 -41.88
C THR A 5 20.25 -12.78 -41.38
N GLU A 6 19.35 -13.61 -40.85
CA GLU A 6 18.17 -13.17 -40.11
C GLU A 6 18.59 -12.63 -38.74
N SER A 7 18.42 -11.32 -38.54
CA SER A 7 18.48 -10.70 -37.22
C SER A 7 17.21 -11.05 -36.45
N THR A 8 17.28 -12.07 -35.60
CA THR A 8 16.27 -12.33 -34.57
C THR A 8 16.49 -11.34 -33.42
N THR A 9 15.75 -10.23 -33.43
CA THR A 9 15.60 -9.36 -32.26
C THR A 9 14.66 -10.03 -31.26
N ALA A 10 15.24 -10.74 -30.29
CA ALA A 10 14.50 -11.16 -29.10
C ALA A 10 14.11 -9.91 -28.30
N SER A 11 12.81 -9.55 -28.34
CA SER A 11 12.23 -8.54 -27.46
C SER A 11 12.22 -9.10 -26.04
N LEU A 12 13.17 -8.67 -25.22
CA LEU A 12 13.17 -8.90 -23.78
C LEU A 12 12.08 -8.04 -23.14
N SER A 13 10.81 -8.46 -23.23
CA SER A 13 9.75 -7.93 -22.38
C SER A 13 9.95 -8.45 -20.96
N SER A 14 10.93 -7.89 -20.26
CA SER A 14 11.04 -8.02 -18.81
C SER A 14 9.95 -7.16 -18.18
N THR A 15 8.71 -7.66 -18.13
CA THR A 15 7.60 -7.03 -17.41
C THR A 15 7.73 -7.30 -15.91
N ARG A 16 8.87 -6.93 -15.31
CA ARG A 16 8.88 -6.69 -13.87
C ARG A 16 8.33 -5.26 -13.70
N PRO A 17 7.23 -5.05 -12.96
CA PRO A 17 6.78 -3.70 -12.68
C PRO A 17 7.94 -2.96 -12.03
N LEU A 18 8.36 -1.86 -12.66
CA LEU A 18 9.36 -0.98 -12.09
C LEU A 18 8.80 -0.45 -10.76
N ASN A 19 9.67 -0.22 -9.79
CA ASN A 19 9.25 0.41 -8.52
C ASN A 19 8.50 1.70 -8.83
N SER A 20 7.45 1.99 -8.05
CA SER A 20 6.81 3.30 -8.14
C SER A 20 7.80 4.40 -7.79
N VAL A 21 7.79 5.45 -8.58
CA VAL A 21 8.66 6.60 -8.44
C VAL A 21 7.85 7.86 -8.17
N LYS A 22 8.50 8.90 -7.64
CA LYS A 22 7.83 10.16 -7.29
C LYS A 22 7.09 10.79 -8.47
N SER A 23 7.58 10.60 -9.71
CA SER A 23 6.94 11.11 -10.92
C SER A 23 5.62 10.42 -11.26
N ASP A 24 5.31 9.26 -10.65
CA ASP A 24 4.02 8.60 -10.83
C ASP A 24 2.90 9.30 -10.06
N LEU A 25 3.23 10.03 -8.99
CA LEU A 25 2.27 10.70 -8.12
C LEU A 25 2.08 12.16 -8.54
N ALA A 26 0.84 12.54 -8.82
CA ALA A 26 0.46 13.93 -9.05
C ALA A 26 -0.52 14.41 -7.99
N VAL A 27 -0.40 15.69 -7.62
CA VAL A 27 -1.27 16.38 -6.68
C VAL A 27 -2.09 17.40 -7.42
N HIS A 28 -3.41 17.32 -7.28
CA HIS A 28 -4.35 18.23 -7.92
C HIS A 28 -5.04 19.05 -6.85
N SER A 29 -5.00 20.37 -6.98
CA SER A 29 -5.75 21.26 -6.10
C SER A 29 -7.04 21.67 -6.79
N LEU A 30 -8.16 21.56 -6.09
CA LEU A 30 -9.49 21.85 -6.58
C LEU A 30 -10.16 22.87 -5.65
N LYS A 31 -10.79 23.88 -6.24
CA LYS A 31 -11.69 24.78 -5.53
C LYS A 31 -13.13 24.33 -5.77
N LEU A 32 -13.82 23.93 -4.71
CA LEU A 32 -15.22 23.50 -4.75
C LEU A 32 -16.14 24.73 -4.82
N SER A 33 -17.30 24.55 -5.46
CA SER A 33 -18.40 25.49 -5.28
C SER A 33 -18.95 25.37 -3.85
N PRO A 34 -19.55 26.44 -3.28
CA PRO A 34 -20.16 26.36 -1.95
C PRO A 34 -21.22 25.26 -1.83
N GLU A 35 -22.00 25.02 -2.90
CA GLU A 35 -23.01 23.97 -2.95
C GLU A 35 -22.38 22.57 -2.83
N ALA A 36 -21.29 22.30 -3.55
CA ALA A 36 -20.60 21.01 -3.51
C ALA A 36 -19.78 20.82 -2.23
N GLY A 37 -19.21 21.91 -1.68
CA GLY A 37 -18.43 21.86 -0.45
C GLY A 37 -19.26 21.53 0.78
N ASN A 38 -20.46 22.12 0.87
CA ASN A 38 -21.39 21.94 1.99
C ASN A 38 -22.35 20.75 1.80
N ALA A 39 -22.20 20.00 0.70
CA ALA A 39 -23.06 18.87 0.42
C ALA A 39 -22.76 17.71 1.38
N ARG A 40 -23.83 17.11 1.90
CA ARG A 40 -23.80 15.80 2.56
C ARG A 40 -23.64 14.71 1.52
N TYR A 41 -22.39 14.33 1.26
CA TYR A 41 -22.03 13.40 0.20
C TYR A 41 -22.02 11.93 0.66
N LEU A 42 -22.05 11.69 1.97
CA LEU A 42 -22.06 10.36 2.55
C LEU A 42 -23.50 9.85 2.70
N ASP A 43 -23.69 8.56 2.44
CA ASP A 43 -25.00 7.91 2.62
C ASP A 43 -25.25 7.62 4.11
N ALA A 44 -26.13 8.43 4.71
CA ALA A 44 -26.49 8.34 6.12
C ALA A 44 -27.21 7.03 6.51
N SER A 45 -27.63 6.19 5.55
CA SER A 45 -28.21 4.87 5.85
C SER A 45 -27.16 3.86 6.32
N LEU A 46 -25.87 4.13 6.07
CA LEU A 46 -24.77 3.26 6.43
C LEU A 46 -24.37 3.44 7.90
N PRO A 47 -24.18 2.36 8.67
CA PRO A 47 -24.01 2.43 10.13
C PRO A 47 -22.72 3.14 10.58
N TYR A 48 -21.70 3.20 9.73
CA TYR A 48 -20.42 3.85 10.02
C TYR A 48 -20.39 5.34 9.66
N VAL A 49 -21.31 5.81 8.83
CA VAL A 49 -21.35 7.22 8.38
C VAL A 49 -21.61 8.19 9.54
N PRO A 50 -22.57 7.95 10.46
CA PRO A 50 -22.76 8.83 11.61
C PRO A 50 -21.52 8.96 12.50
N ILE A 51 -20.77 7.87 12.70
CA ILE A 51 -19.53 7.86 13.50
C ILE A 51 -18.44 8.69 12.79
N PHE A 52 -18.33 8.54 11.47
CA PHE A 52 -17.39 9.32 10.68
C PHE A 52 -17.75 10.82 10.68
N GLU A 53 -19.02 11.17 10.47
CA GLU A 53 -19.49 12.56 10.47
C GLU A 53 -19.33 13.24 11.84
N GLU A 54 -19.50 12.50 12.94
CA GLU A 54 -19.27 13.03 14.30
C GLU A 54 -17.81 13.50 14.48
N GLN A 55 -16.85 12.75 13.93
CA GLN A 55 -15.43 13.05 14.06
C GLN A 55 -14.91 14.06 13.03
N TYR A 56 -15.36 13.97 11.78
CA TYR A 56 -14.77 14.70 10.65
C TYR A 56 -15.71 15.74 10.02
N GLY A 57 -16.98 15.73 10.41
CA GLY A 57 -18.02 16.56 9.82
C GLY A 57 -18.66 15.93 8.58
N PRO A 58 -19.82 16.46 8.15
CA PRO A 58 -20.57 15.95 7.00
C PRO A 58 -20.08 16.47 5.63
N GLU A 59 -19.20 17.46 5.64
CA GLU A 59 -18.79 18.24 4.46
C GLU A 59 -17.52 17.66 3.80
N VAL A 60 -17.38 17.84 2.49
CA VAL A 60 -16.19 17.38 1.75
C VAL A 60 -14.95 18.23 2.08
N SER A 61 -15.13 19.54 2.28
CA SER A 61 -14.07 20.46 2.71
C SER A 61 -14.66 21.73 3.33
N SER A 62 -14.27 22.02 4.56
CA SER A 62 -14.66 23.23 5.29
C SER A 62 -14.08 24.53 4.71
N SER A 63 -13.03 24.43 3.89
CA SER A 63 -12.34 25.61 3.31
C SER A 63 -12.71 25.87 1.84
N LEU A 64 -13.54 25.00 1.24
CA LEU A 64 -13.80 24.92 -0.20
C LEU A 64 -12.55 24.72 -1.07
N GLN A 65 -11.35 24.66 -0.48
CA GLN A 65 -10.13 24.25 -1.15
C GLN A 65 -9.85 22.81 -0.73
N THR A 66 -9.69 21.94 -1.72
CA THR A 66 -9.38 20.53 -1.50
C THR A 66 -8.26 20.08 -2.41
N LYS A 67 -7.67 18.95 -2.07
CA LYS A 67 -6.64 18.30 -2.87
C LYS A 67 -7.01 16.85 -3.06
N TYR A 68 -6.74 16.34 -4.24
CA TYR A 68 -6.76 14.91 -4.48
C TYR A 68 -5.48 14.48 -5.19
N TYR A 69 -5.19 13.20 -5.11
CA TYR A 69 -3.96 12.62 -5.59
C TYR A 69 -4.29 11.61 -6.68
N THR A 70 -3.49 11.59 -7.73
CA THR A 70 -3.57 10.55 -8.77
C THR A 70 -2.22 9.87 -8.86
N ILE A 71 -2.25 8.56 -9.13
CA ILE A 71 -1.06 7.79 -9.45
C ILE A 71 -1.20 7.23 -10.87
N THR A 72 -0.09 7.11 -11.61
CA THR A 72 -0.06 6.41 -12.90
C THR A 72 -0.35 4.92 -12.68
N GLU A 73 -0.89 4.25 -13.70
CA GLU A 73 -1.15 2.81 -13.66
C GLU A 73 0.15 2.00 -13.39
N SER A 74 1.25 2.42 -14.02
CA SER A 74 2.57 1.83 -13.77
C SER A 74 3.04 2.02 -12.33
N GLY A 75 2.78 3.19 -11.73
CA GLY A 75 3.08 3.47 -10.35
C GLY A 75 2.26 2.60 -9.40
N GLN A 76 0.95 2.47 -9.65
CA GLN A 76 0.09 1.58 -8.87
C GLN A 76 0.57 0.13 -8.94
N ALA A 77 0.85 -0.40 -10.14
CA ALA A 77 1.38 -1.75 -10.31
C ALA A 77 2.73 -1.94 -9.59
N GLY A 78 3.59 -0.92 -9.59
CA GLY A 78 4.83 -0.89 -8.84
C GLY A 78 4.63 -0.96 -7.33
N ILE A 79 3.65 -0.23 -6.78
CA ILE A 79 3.30 -0.30 -5.35
C ILE A 79 2.76 -1.68 -5.01
N GLU A 80 1.82 -2.21 -5.77
CA GLU A 80 1.22 -3.54 -5.51
C GLU A 80 2.28 -4.64 -5.49
N ALA A 81 3.17 -4.66 -6.49
CA ALA A 81 4.26 -5.63 -6.56
C ALA A 81 5.26 -5.47 -5.41
N ALA A 82 5.59 -4.24 -5.03
CA ALA A 82 6.47 -3.97 -3.90
C ALA A 82 5.81 -4.38 -2.57
N THR A 83 4.52 -4.13 -2.39
CA THR A 83 3.76 -4.55 -1.20
C THR A 83 3.76 -6.06 -1.06
N SER A 84 3.47 -6.80 -2.14
CA SER A 84 3.53 -8.27 -2.12
C SER A 84 4.93 -8.76 -1.78
N SER A 85 5.96 -8.24 -2.45
CA SER A 85 7.34 -8.70 -2.27
C SER A 85 7.88 -8.38 -0.87
N LEU A 86 7.55 -7.20 -0.34
CA LEU A 86 7.93 -6.82 1.01
C LEU A 86 7.17 -7.63 2.05
N HIS A 87 5.88 -7.87 1.86
CA HIS A 87 5.11 -8.73 2.77
C HIS A 87 5.76 -10.11 2.92
N ASP A 88 6.09 -10.77 1.80
CA ASP A 88 6.77 -12.07 1.82
C ASP A 88 8.13 -12.00 2.53
N LEU A 89 8.89 -10.93 2.31
CA LEU A 89 10.18 -10.71 2.96
C LEU A 89 10.01 -10.51 4.48
N PHE A 90 8.99 -9.79 4.92
CA PHE A 90 8.68 -9.60 6.34
C PHE A 90 8.23 -10.91 6.99
N VAL A 91 7.39 -11.71 6.30
CA VAL A 91 6.98 -13.05 6.78
C VAL A 91 8.20 -13.96 6.96
N GLN A 92 9.09 -14.01 5.97
CA GLN A 92 10.32 -14.81 6.05
C GLN A 92 11.26 -14.31 7.17
N ALA A 93 11.39 -12.99 7.34
CA ALA A 93 12.18 -12.41 8.41
C ALA A 93 11.59 -12.73 9.80
N THR A 94 10.25 -12.71 9.94
CA THR A 94 9.56 -13.11 11.17
C THR A 94 9.80 -14.58 11.49
N GLU A 95 9.64 -15.48 10.51
CA GLU A 95 9.98 -16.91 10.66
C GLU A 95 11.42 -17.10 11.12
N PHE A 96 12.36 -16.37 10.51
CA PHE A 96 13.77 -16.43 10.86
C PHE A 96 14.03 -15.99 12.31
N VAL A 97 13.40 -14.91 12.75
CA VAL A 97 13.49 -14.42 14.13
C VAL A 97 12.95 -15.44 15.12
N LEU A 98 11.82 -16.08 14.81
CA LEU A 98 11.23 -17.10 15.66
C LEU A 98 12.14 -18.34 15.74
N THR A 99 12.63 -18.84 14.60
CA THR A 99 13.56 -19.98 14.56
C THR A 99 14.84 -19.72 15.35
N HIS A 100 15.32 -18.47 15.39
CA HIS A 100 16.54 -18.05 16.09
C HIS A 100 16.23 -17.16 17.31
N ALA A 101 15.12 -17.42 18.00
CA ALA A 101 14.61 -16.57 19.08
C ALA A 101 15.69 -16.23 20.12
N ASN A 102 16.57 -17.15 20.50
CA ASN A 102 17.63 -16.89 21.48
C ASN A 102 18.54 -15.70 21.11
N ASP A 103 18.80 -15.48 19.82
CA ASP A 103 19.74 -14.46 19.33
C ASP A 103 19.05 -13.14 18.97
N TYR A 104 17.76 -13.21 18.61
CA TYR A 104 17.01 -12.08 18.06
C TYR A 104 15.89 -11.58 18.95
N ALA A 105 15.23 -12.44 19.75
CA ALA A 105 14.13 -12.05 20.64
C ALA A 105 14.46 -10.86 21.56
N PRO A 106 15.65 -10.76 22.19
CA PRO A 106 15.99 -9.63 23.05
C PRO A 106 15.97 -8.26 22.33
N ARG A 107 16.13 -8.25 21.00
CA ARG A 107 16.16 -7.03 20.17
C ARG A 107 14.78 -6.43 19.95
N PHE A 108 13.71 -7.21 20.14
CA PHE A 108 12.32 -6.77 19.93
C PHE A 108 11.69 -6.19 21.19
N HIS A 109 12.37 -6.26 22.34
CA HIS A 109 11.90 -5.74 23.62
C HIS A 109 10.50 -6.27 24.01
N ILE A 110 10.19 -7.51 23.64
CA ILE A 110 8.96 -8.21 24.03
C ILE A 110 9.23 -8.98 25.33
N PRO A 111 8.32 -8.94 26.33
CA PRO A 111 8.45 -9.72 27.56
C PRO A 111 8.64 -11.22 27.31
N ASP A 112 9.60 -11.82 28.01
CA ASP A 112 10.01 -13.22 27.79
C ASP A 112 8.85 -14.23 27.87
N ALA A 113 7.92 -13.97 28.80
CA ALA A 113 6.74 -14.80 29.02
C ALA A 113 5.78 -14.89 27.82
N LEU A 114 5.88 -13.97 26.84
CA LEU A 114 4.98 -13.94 25.68
C LEU A 114 5.50 -14.74 24.48
N TRP A 115 6.79 -15.03 24.40
CA TRP A 115 7.38 -15.73 23.24
C TRP A 115 6.75 -17.09 22.96
N PRO A 116 6.46 -17.96 23.94
CA PRO A 116 5.77 -19.22 23.67
C PRO A 116 4.43 -19.01 22.97
N ARG A 117 3.65 -18.00 23.39
CA ARG A 117 2.35 -17.66 22.77
C ARG A 117 2.51 -17.08 21.36
N ILE A 118 3.56 -16.29 21.13
CA ILE A 118 3.86 -15.74 19.80
C ILE A 118 4.21 -16.87 18.83
N HIS A 119 5.05 -17.82 19.26
CA HIS A 119 5.37 -19.01 18.48
C HIS A 119 4.13 -19.85 18.16
N GLU A 120 3.28 -20.11 19.15
CA GLU A 120 2.02 -20.83 18.94
C GLU A 120 1.07 -20.09 17.99
N SER A 121 1.01 -18.76 18.08
CA SER A 121 0.17 -17.95 17.19
C SER A 121 0.67 -18.01 15.75
N TRP A 122 1.98 -18.04 15.55
CA TRP A 122 2.60 -18.12 14.23
C TRP A 122 2.39 -19.50 13.58
N ALA A 123 2.58 -20.58 14.35
CA ALA A 123 2.38 -21.95 13.85
C ALA A 123 0.92 -22.29 13.50
N LYS A 124 -0.05 -21.46 13.92
CA LYS A 124 -1.48 -21.62 13.64
C LYS A 124 -1.97 -20.78 12.44
N GLN A 125 -1.08 -20.05 11.77
CA GLN A 125 -1.43 -19.28 10.57
C GLN A 125 -1.79 -20.17 9.38
#